data_AF-A0A0J6VQL5-F1
#
_entry.id   AF-A0A0J6VQL5-F1
#
_cell.length_a   1.000
_cell.length_b   1.000
_cell.length_c   1.000
_cell.angle_alpha   90.00
_cell.angle_beta   90.00
_cell.angle_gamma   90.00
#
_symmetry.space_group_name_H-M   'P 1'
#
loop_
_entity.id
_entity.type
_entity.pdbx_description
1 polymer ?
#
loop_
_entity_poly.entity_id
_entity_poly.type
_entity_poly.pdbx_seq_one_letter_code
_entity_poly.pdbx_strand_id
1 'polypeptide(L)' 'MAPYANHLIEIPSVLNLFPPLLSTVPMQVFAAGVAQARGYDLDKPRNLAKSVTVE' A
#
# COMPACT_ATOMS: atom_id res chain seq x y z
N MET A 1 -19.01 9.70 4.72
CA MET A 1 -18.31 8.80 3.76
C MET A 1 -19.12 7.58 3.39
N ALA A 2 -19.81 6.93 4.34
CA ALA A 2 -20.70 5.79 4.05
C ALA A 2 -21.69 5.96 2.86
N PRO A 3 -22.29 7.12 2.57
CA PRO A 3 -23.18 7.24 1.41
C PRO A 3 -22.45 7.33 0.05
N TYR A 4 -21.11 7.41 0.03
CA TYR A 4 -20.32 7.63 -1.19
C TYR A 4 -19.43 6.44 -1.58
N ALA A 5 -19.42 5.35 -0.80
CA ALA A 5 -18.59 4.17 -1.07
C ALA A 5 -19.28 2.89 -0.58
N ASN A 6 -19.19 1.81 -1.38
CA ASN A 6 -19.70 0.48 -1.04
C ASN A 6 -18.82 -0.28 -0.05
N HIS A 7 -17.52 0.02 -0.03
CA HIS A 7 -16.54 -0.63 0.84
C HIS A 7 -15.73 0.43 1.59
N LEU A 8 -15.58 0.21 2.88
CA LEU A 8 -14.76 1.02 3.77
C LEU A 8 -13.71 0.13 4.42
N ILE A 9 -12.47 0.61 4.47
CA ILE A 9 -11.40 -0.02 5.23
C ILE A 9 -11.23 0.82 6.49
N GLU A 10 -11.71 0.30 7.60
CA GLU A 10 -11.62 0.98 8.89
C GLU A 10 -10.20 0.90 9.42
N ILE A 11 -9.70 2.04 9.90
CA ILE A 11 -8.39 2.16 10.53
C ILE A 11 -8.64 2.34 12.03
N PRO A 12 -7.95 1.60 12.91
CA PRO A 12 -8.13 1.76 14.35
C PRO A 12 -7.73 3.17 14.80
N SER A 13 -8.39 3.65 15.85
CA SER A 13 -8.04 4.93 16.47
C SER A 13 -6.63 4.86 17.07
N VAL A 14 -5.81 5.85 16.77
CA VAL A 14 -4.42 5.99 17.24
C VAL A 14 -4.11 7.43 17.62
N LEU A 15 -3.01 7.68 18.32
CA LEU A 15 -2.59 9.04 18.68
C LEU A 15 -2.43 9.89 17.42
N ASN A 16 -2.72 11.19 17.52
CA ASN A 16 -2.92 12.12 16.40
C ASN A 16 -1.84 12.15 15.30
N LEU A 17 -0.60 11.72 15.59
CA LEU A 17 0.50 11.71 14.62
C LEU A 17 0.62 10.40 13.81
N PHE A 18 -0.02 9.32 14.25
CA PHE A 18 0.08 7.99 13.62
C PHE A 18 -0.96 7.66 12.53
N PRO A 19 -2.08 8.39 12.31
CA PRO A 19 -3.01 8.06 11.23
C PRO A 19 -2.36 7.93 9.84
N PRO A 20 -1.40 8.79 9.43
CA PRO A 20 -0.71 8.63 8.15
C PRO A 20 0.08 7.33 8.03
N LEU A 21 0.62 6.81 9.15
CA LEU A 21 1.37 5.56 9.15
C LEU A 21 0.41 4.39 8.89
N LEU A 22 -0.68 4.29 9.65
CA LEU A 22 -1.60 3.16 9.56
C LEU A 22 -2.41 3.18 8.26
N SER A 23 -2.70 4.35 7.69
CA SER A 23 -3.43 4.45 6.41
C SER A 23 -2.63 3.93 5.21
N THR A 24 -1.29 3.83 5.32
CA THR A 24 -0.47 3.25 4.25
C THR A 24 -0.54 1.72 4.20
N VAL A 25 -0.80 1.06 5.34
CA VAL A 25 -0.78 -0.41 5.43
C VAL A 25 -1.81 -1.06 4.51
N PRO A 26 -3.10 -0.64 4.50
CA PRO A 26 -4.08 -1.19 3.55
C PRO A 26 -3.68 -0.99 2.09
N MET A 27 -3.05 0.15 1.77
CA MET A 27 -2.60 0.44 0.40
C MET A 27 -1.46 -0.48 -0.02
N GLN A 28 -0.52 -0.75 0.89
CA GLN A 28 0.58 -1.71 0.67
C GLN A 28 0.04 -3.13 0.45
N VAL A 29 -0.89 -3.58 1.30
CA VAL A 29 -1.54 -4.90 1.17
C VAL A 29 -2.32 -5.02 -0.14
N PHE A 30 -3.08 -3.98 -0.50
CA PHE A 30 -3.82 -3.93 -1.76
C PHE A 30 -2.89 -4.01 -2.97
N ALA A 31 -1.82 -3.21 -3.00
CA ALA A 31 -0.84 -3.24 -4.07
C ALA A 31 -0.18 -4.63 -4.20
N ALA A 32 0.16 -5.25 -3.07
CA ALA A 32 0.75 -6.58 -3.04
C ALA A 32 -0.21 -7.65 -3.61
N GLY A 33 -1.48 -7.62 -3.20
CA GLY A 33 -2.51 -8.52 -3.71
C GLY A 33 -2.76 -8.35 -5.21
N VAL A 34 -2.79 -7.11 -5.71
CA VAL A 34 -2.95 -6.82 -7.15
C VAL A 34 -1.75 -7.32 -7.96
N ALA A 35 -0.52 -7.10 -7.46
CA ALA A 35 0.68 -7.57 -8.13
C ALA A 35 0.75 -9.11 -8.19
N GLN A 36 0.42 -9.79 -7.09
CA GLN A 36 0.33 -11.25 -7.05
C GLN A 36 -0.75 -11.78 -8.00
N ALA A 37 -1.95 -11.19 -7.99
CA ALA A 37 -3.04 -11.60 -8.88
C ALA A 37 -2.70 -11.40 -10.37
N ARG A 38 -1.79 -10.47 -10.68
CA ARG A 38 -1.29 -10.23 -12.04
C ARG A 38 -0.01 -11.01 -12.38
N GLY A 39 0.51 -11.82 -11.45
CA GLY A 39 1.73 -12.61 -11.65
C GLY A 39 3.00 -11.77 -11.73
N TYR A 40 3.03 -10.59 -11.10
CA TYR A 40 4.24 -9.76 -11.02
C TYR A 40 5.14 -10.18 -9.86
N ASP A 41 6.46 -10.04 -10.07
CA ASP A 41 7.46 -10.19 -9.01
C ASP A 41 7.40 -8.99 -8.07
N LEU A 42 7.00 -9.26 -6.81
CA LEU A 42 6.86 -8.27 -5.74
C LEU A 42 8.21 -7.78 -5.22
N ASP A 43 9.19 -8.68 -5.15
CA ASP A 43 10.51 -8.41 -4.57
C ASP A 43 11.44 -7.74 -5.58
N LYS A 44 11.21 -7.99 -6.88
CA LYS A 44 12.00 -7.44 -7.98
C LYS A 44 11.10 -6.82 -9.05
N PRO A 45 10.48 -5.67 -8.76
CA PRO A 45 9.67 -4.97 -9.75
C PRO A 45 10.53 -4.54 -10.93
N ARG A 46 9.97 -4.65 -12.14
CA ARG A 46 10.67 -4.27 -13.38
C ARG A 46 11.19 -2.84 -13.32
N ASN A 47 12.37 -2.62 -13.90
CA ASN A 47 13.02 -1.30 -14.04
C ASN A 47 13.34 -0.59 -12.72
N LEU A 48 13.30 -1.29 -11.59
CA LEU A 48 13.61 -0.75 -10.27
C LEU A 48 14.80 -1.47 -9.67
N ALA A 49 15.61 -0.71 -8.95
CA ALA A 49 16.66 -1.21 -8.10
C ALA A 49 16.35 -0.78 -6.65
N LYS A 50 16.85 -1.54 -5.67
CA LYS A 50 16.70 -1.20 -4.25
C LYS A 50 17.32 0.16 -3.91
N SER A 51 18.40 0.51 -4.60
CA SER A 51 19.08 1.80 -4.54
C SER A 51 19.78 2.02 -5.88
N VAL A 52 19.74 3.24 -6.41
CA VAL A 52 20.50 3.64 -7.60
C VAL A 52 21.83 4.21 -7.13
N THR A 53 22.94 3.59 -7.50
CA THR A 53 24.28 3.92 -7.00
C THR A 53 25.24 4.41 -8.09
N VAL A 54 24.73 4.71 -9.28
CA VAL A 54 25.51 5.28 -10.39
C VAL A 54 24.94 6.65 -10.75
N GLU A 55 25.82 7.64 -10.89
CA GLU A 55 25.50 9.00 -11.37
C GLU A 55 25.45 9.05 -12.90
#